data_AF-A0A2S9YL13-F1
#
_entry.id   AF-A0A2S9YL13-F1
#
_cell.length_a   1.000
_cell.length_b   1.000
_cell.length_c   1.000
_cell.angle_alpha   90.00
_cell.angle_beta   90.00
_cell.angle_gamma   90.00
#
_symmetry.space_group_name_H-M   'P 1'
#
loop_
_entity.id
_entity.type
_entity.pdbx_description
1 polymer ?
#
loop_
_entity_poly.entity_id
_entity_poly.type
_entity_poly.pdbx_seq_one_letter_code
_entity_poly.pdbx_strand_id
1 'polypeptide(L)'
;MGKKKKSKWVLRWNSPAQPVLQTPLEVVIEQAPDDAPSEVEIQIWESDSPRVEPFGVTAHRVSTSSSPNSNTRNGIAVVWATICSSMSCVTGEPVDRDLDFEVETEWLVIRGFDRDEQEICGGTPEWLDGYVAALAEPLDLAPATIGAYHWYSPELWDEQGICGQANACVHVNDGMETAFARELPHEHELNHVIFNHAHEPCVAVLSEGLAEYMRGTWPSAAGSIEQSSIEDVLAVSFDGVIMVSSDYHRARHFVSFLVFEFGLEEVLTLCAMTPKGSTRGEFDDAALSTIGVGLDELLASYASYPICSEQEDRAKLWECSREPVVALGPGDEYLFEIDASCAHPNAVGPGGSRYHFSYQVRILADGEYSWGFVPEPPPFDLTGAELRLEQCASCGDGALGFTDAWMEKFISLPRLLGAGDYTLQLVLPLEFAGMVRVEVVGH
;
A
#
# COMPACT_ATOMS: atom_id res chain seq x y z
N MET A 1 41.69 15.36 44.55
CA MET A 1 40.55 14.90 43.72
C MET A 1 39.35 15.79 44.01
N GLY A 2 39.09 16.78 43.16
CA GLY A 2 37.95 17.69 43.31
C GLY A 2 36.68 17.04 42.76
N LYS A 3 35.60 17.01 43.55
CA LYS A 3 34.28 16.56 43.07
C LYS A 3 33.79 17.57 42.02
N LYS A 4 33.65 17.15 40.76
CA LYS A 4 32.96 17.94 39.73
C LYS A 4 31.52 18.16 40.20
N LYS A 5 31.09 19.42 40.37
CA LYS A 5 29.68 19.74 40.58
C LYS A 5 28.94 19.43 39.27
N LYS A 6 28.00 18.48 39.32
CA LYS A 6 27.00 18.32 38.26
C LYS A 6 25.86 19.28 38.57
N SER A 7 25.56 20.19 37.64
CA SER A 7 24.41 21.08 37.72
C SER A 7 23.34 20.52 36.80
N LYS A 8 22.13 20.25 37.32
CA LYS A 8 21.01 19.74 36.54
C LYS A 8 20.18 20.92 36.04
N TRP A 9 19.99 21.01 34.73
CA TRP A 9 19.07 21.95 34.11
C TRP A 9 17.87 21.16 33.57
N VAL A 10 16.66 21.68 33.76
CA VAL A 10 15.42 21.05 33.27
C VAL A 10 14.78 22.03 32.31
N LEU A 11 14.81 21.72 31.02
CA LEU A 11 14.03 22.41 30.00
C LEU A 11 12.65 21.77 29.97
N ARG A 12 11.60 22.56 30.23
CA ARG A 12 10.21 22.13 30.06
C ARG A 12 9.70 22.72 28.75
N TRP A 13 9.40 21.85 27.80
CA TRP A 13 8.78 22.20 26.53
C TRP A 13 7.27 21.99 26.65
N ASN A 14 6.48 23.04 26.52
CA ASN A 14 5.02 22.93 26.43
C ASN A 14 4.63 23.12 24.96
N SER A 15 4.44 22.02 24.22
CA SER A 15 3.81 22.07 22.91
C SER A 15 2.32 21.81 23.07
N PRO A 16 1.42 22.54 22.38
CA PRO A 16 0.07 22.04 22.20
C PRO A 16 0.14 20.74 21.38
N ALA A 17 -0.65 19.76 21.77
CA ALA A 17 -0.68 18.39 21.25
C ALA A 17 -0.66 18.33 19.70
N GLN A 18 0.51 18.06 19.15
CA GLN A 18 0.74 17.57 17.80
C GLN A 18 1.83 16.50 17.97
N PRO A 19 1.51 15.20 17.82
CA PRO A 19 2.55 14.18 17.84
C PRO A 19 3.27 14.23 16.48
N VAL A 20 4.59 14.05 16.52
CA VAL A 20 5.53 13.96 15.40
C VAL A 20 6.10 15.30 14.90
N LEU A 21 7.27 15.66 15.44
CA LEU A 21 8.26 16.47 14.72
C LEU A 21 9.01 15.54 13.76
N GLN A 22 8.76 15.66 12.44
CA GLN A 22 9.54 14.99 11.40
C GLN A 22 10.90 15.67 11.11
N THR A 23 11.22 16.74 11.86
CA THR A 23 12.49 17.48 11.73
C THR A 23 13.33 17.37 13.01
N PRO A 24 14.67 17.40 12.89
CA PRO A 24 15.54 17.45 14.06
C PRO A 24 15.19 18.65 14.93
N LEU A 25 14.96 18.41 16.23
CA LEU A 25 14.70 19.46 17.19
C LEU A 25 15.98 20.29 17.39
N GLU A 26 16.02 21.50 16.86
CA GLU A 26 17.13 22.42 17.10
C GLU A 26 16.92 23.16 18.43
N VAL A 27 17.70 22.81 19.45
CA VAL A 27 17.71 23.52 20.73
C VAL A 27 18.82 24.57 20.71
N VAL A 28 18.45 25.83 20.48
CA VAL A 28 19.39 26.96 20.51
C VAL A 28 19.48 27.53 21.93
N ILE A 29 20.65 27.44 22.57
CA ILE A 29 20.92 28.12 23.84
C ILE A 29 21.60 29.46 23.51
N GLU A 30 20.83 30.56 23.53
CA GLU A 30 21.32 31.86 23.07
C GLU A 30 22.34 32.53 24.01
N GLN A 31 22.36 32.17 25.31
CA GLN A 31 23.36 32.65 26.27
C GLN A 31 23.68 31.59 27.32
N ALA A 32 24.87 31.01 27.25
CA ALA A 32 25.44 30.23 28.35
C ALA A 32 26.36 31.14 29.19
N PRO A 33 26.25 31.17 30.53
CA PRO A 33 27.18 31.91 31.37
C PRO A 33 28.60 31.33 31.25
N ASP A 34 29.63 32.15 31.53
CA ASP A 34 31.05 31.79 31.37
C ASP A 34 31.49 30.56 32.20
N ASP A 35 30.66 30.09 33.14
CA ASP A 35 30.87 28.93 34.01
C ASP A 35 29.98 27.71 33.67
N ALA A 36 29.37 27.68 32.49
CA ALA A 36 28.54 26.55 32.06
C ALA A 36 29.34 25.22 32.04
N PRO A 37 28.75 24.11 32.52
CA PRO A 37 29.43 22.81 32.55
C PRO A 37 29.68 22.28 31.13
N SER A 38 30.74 21.49 30.94
CA SER A 38 31.09 20.89 29.64
C SER A 38 30.14 19.77 29.20
N GLU A 39 29.20 19.37 30.06
CA GLU A 39 28.15 18.37 29.79
C GLU A 39 26.81 18.93 30.28
N VAL A 40 25.80 18.91 29.40
CA VAL A 40 24.41 19.28 29.71
C VAL A 40 23.55 18.06 29.48
N GLU A 41 22.81 17.64 30.51
CA GLU A 41 21.81 16.59 30.42
C GLU A 41 20.45 17.24 30.12
N ILE A 42 19.82 16.89 28.99
CA ILE A 42 18.51 17.40 28.59
C ILE A 42 17.49 16.29 28.84
N GLN A 43 16.46 16.57 29.64
CA GLN A 43 15.34 15.66 29.89
C GLN A 43 14.08 16.26 29.27
N ILE A 44 13.49 15.57 28.29
CA ILE A 44 12.24 15.97 27.62
C ILE A 44 11.08 15.27 28.34
N TRP A 45 10.02 16.01 28.63
CA TRP A 45 8.81 15.51 29.29
C TRP A 45 7.60 15.81 28.40
N GLU A 46 6.72 14.83 28.23
CA GLU A 46 5.40 15.04 27.63
C GLU A 46 4.42 15.42 28.74
N SER A 47 3.68 16.53 28.57
CA SER A 47 3.16 17.29 29.71
C SER A 47 2.04 16.61 30.51
N ASP A 48 1.43 15.50 30.06
CA ASP A 48 0.19 15.01 30.68
C ASP A 48 0.06 13.48 30.84
N SER A 49 1.13 12.69 30.70
CA SER A 49 1.07 11.23 30.94
C SER A 49 1.74 10.81 32.26
N PRO A 50 1.00 10.32 33.27
CA PRO A 50 1.57 9.95 34.57
C PRO A 50 2.38 8.63 34.57
N ARG A 51 2.68 8.03 33.41
CA ARG A 51 3.25 6.66 33.32
C ARG A 51 4.44 6.45 32.36
N VAL A 52 5.04 7.49 31.78
CA VAL A 52 6.21 7.30 30.91
C VAL A 52 7.49 7.55 31.71
N GLU A 53 8.35 6.52 31.85
CA GLU A 53 9.70 6.71 32.39
C GLU A 53 10.51 7.62 31.47
N PRO A 54 11.34 8.54 32.01
CA PRO A 54 12.10 9.48 31.18
C PRO A 54 13.12 8.75 30.30
N PHE A 55 13.10 9.01 29.00
CA PHE A 55 14.16 8.58 28.09
C PHE A 55 15.43 9.39 28.34
N GLY A 56 16.52 8.72 28.69
CA GLY A 56 17.82 9.35 28.88
C GLY A 56 18.53 9.57 27.55
N VAL A 57 18.68 10.83 27.12
CA VAL A 57 19.53 11.19 25.97
C VAL A 57 20.91 11.61 26.48
N THR A 58 21.98 10.97 25.99
CA THR A 58 23.37 11.34 26.32
C THR A 58 24.00 12.04 25.12
N ALA A 59 24.34 13.32 25.27
CA ALA A 59 25.02 14.10 24.22
C ALA A 59 26.55 13.93 24.30
N HIS A 60 27.22 13.72 23.16
CA HIS A 60 28.65 13.39 23.13
C HIS A 60 29.60 14.50 22.62
N ARG A 61 29.11 15.66 22.14
CA ARG A 61 30.03 16.73 21.70
C ARG A 61 29.37 18.12 21.63
N VAL A 62 30.01 19.10 22.26
CA VAL A 62 29.72 20.53 22.08
C VAL A 62 30.88 21.13 21.29
N SER A 63 30.65 21.62 20.07
CA SER A 63 31.63 22.44 19.34
C SER A 63 31.25 23.90 19.43
N THR A 64 32.14 24.74 19.95
CA THR A 64 31.98 26.19 19.93
C THR A 64 32.78 26.76 18.75
N SER A 65 32.11 27.50 17.85
CA SER A 65 32.81 28.30 16.84
C SER A 65 32.97 29.73 17.36
N SER A 66 34.21 30.20 17.53
CA SER A 66 34.46 31.60 17.89
C SER A 66 34.63 32.44 16.63
N SER A 67 33.75 33.42 16.42
CA SER A 67 34.00 34.51 15.46
C SER A 67 35.04 35.49 16.06
N PRO A 68 36.07 35.95 15.33
CA PRO A 68 37.16 36.74 15.91
C PRO A 68 36.80 38.19 16.30
N ASN A 69 35.61 38.70 15.99
CA ASN A 69 35.35 40.15 15.99
C ASN A 69 34.08 40.64 16.75
N SER A 70 33.58 39.90 17.74
CA SER A 70 32.53 40.42 18.65
C SER A 70 32.91 40.27 20.11
N ASN A 71 32.77 41.35 20.91
CA ASN A 71 32.90 41.34 22.38
C ASN A 71 31.74 40.61 23.09
N THR A 72 30.91 39.90 22.34
CA THR A 72 29.86 38.98 22.80
C THR A 72 30.18 37.60 22.23
N ARG A 73 30.45 36.63 23.12
CA ARG A 73 30.59 35.21 22.77
C ARG A 73 29.19 34.59 22.68
N ASN A 74 28.57 34.67 21.51
CA ASN A 74 27.40 33.85 21.22
C ASN A 74 27.93 32.49 20.73
N GLY A 75 27.99 31.51 21.63
CA GLY A 75 28.32 30.13 21.28
C GLY A 75 27.06 29.40 20.88
N ILE A 76 26.90 29.07 19.60
CA ILE A 76 25.83 28.17 19.15
C ILE A 76 26.30 26.74 19.44
N ALA A 77 25.59 26.04 20.32
CA ALA A 77 25.75 24.61 20.52
C ALA A 77 24.65 23.89 19.74
N VAL A 78 25.00 23.23 18.65
CA VAL A 78 24.07 22.36 17.90
C VAL A 78 24.15 20.97 18.50
N VAL A 79 23.06 20.52 19.12
CA VAL A 79 22.94 19.16 19.67
C VAL A 79 22.26 18.28 18.62
N TRP A 80 23.01 17.37 18.01
CA TRP A 80 22.43 16.30 17.20
C TRP A 80 21.95 15.21 18.14
N ALA A 81 20.63 15.17 18.39
CA ALA A 81 19.99 14.04 19.03
C ALA A 81 19.49 13.10 17.93
N THR A 82 20.18 11.98 17.73
CA THR A 82 19.59 10.85 17.00
C THR A 82 18.56 10.25 17.94
N ILE A 83 17.30 10.63 17.75
CA ILE A 83 16.20 9.86 18.32
C ILE A 83 16.17 8.59 17.48
N CYS A 84 16.77 7.51 17.99
CA CYS A 84 16.40 6.19 17.52
C CYS A 84 14.94 6.02 17.94
N SER A 85 14.03 6.47 17.08
CA SER A 85 12.68 5.94 17.05
C SER A 85 12.85 4.49 16.66
N SER A 86 13.08 3.62 17.64
CA SER A 86 12.60 2.26 17.55
C SER A 86 11.07 2.35 17.53
N MET A 87 10.51 2.82 16.42
CA MET A 87 9.22 2.36 15.93
C MET A 87 9.46 0.95 15.37
N SER A 88 9.97 0.06 16.23
CA SER A 88 9.38 -1.27 16.27
C SER A 88 7.91 -0.99 16.52
N CYS A 89 7.03 -1.42 15.63
CA CYS A 89 5.59 -1.39 15.86
C CYS A 89 5.34 -1.71 17.33
N VAL A 90 4.49 -0.93 18.00
CA VAL A 90 4.08 -1.26 19.35
C VAL A 90 3.49 -2.66 19.25
N THR A 91 4.26 -3.67 19.63
CA THR A 91 3.83 -5.08 19.69
C THR A 91 2.97 -5.25 20.93
N GLY A 92 2.01 -4.34 21.13
CA GLY A 92 0.90 -4.62 22.01
C GLY A 92 0.24 -5.82 21.38
N GLU A 93 0.41 -7.00 22.00
CA GLU A 93 -0.38 -8.16 21.64
C GLU A 93 -1.83 -7.68 21.56
N PRO A 94 -2.52 -7.91 20.42
CA PRO A 94 -3.90 -7.46 20.26
C PRO A 94 -4.68 -7.91 21.49
N VAL A 95 -5.44 -6.99 22.09
CA VAL A 95 -6.22 -7.29 23.30
C VAL A 95 -7.10 -8.47 22.94
N ASP A 96 -6.91 -9.59 23.66
CA ASP A 96 -7.67 -10.84 23.52
C ASP A 96 -9.17 -10.52 23.64
N ARG A 97 -9.78 -10.26 22.48
CA ARG A 97 -11.18 -9.93 22.27
C ARG A 97 -11.79 -11.14 21.60
N ASP A 98 -13.00 -11.48 22.04
CA ASP A 98 -13.73 -12.60 21.46
C ASP A 98 -13.89 -12.38 19.95
N LEU A 99 -13.47 -13.38 19.19
CA LEU A 99 -13.70 -13.51 17.75
C LEU A 99 -15.22 -13.59 17.50
N ASP A 100 -15.77 -12.72 16.65
CA ASP A 100 -17.21 -12.71 16.37
C ASP A 100 -17.60 -13.79 15.36
N PHE A 101 -16.77 -13.98 14.32
CA PHE A 101 -16.94 -15.06 13.36
C PHE A 101 -15.61 -15.54 12.77
N GLU A 102 -15.62 -16.77 12.26
CA GLU A 102 -14.53 -17.36 11.49
C GLU A 102 -15.10 -18.04 10.24
N VAL A 103 -14.52 -17.73 9.08
CA VAL A 103 -14.84 -18.39 7.80
C VAL A 103 -13.56 -18.95 7.22
N GLU A 104 -13.51 -20.27 7.07
CA GLU A 104 -12.43 -20.95 6.34
C GLU A 104 -12.75 -20.94 4.85
N THR A 105 -11.79 -20.48 4.03
CA THR A 105 -11.81 -20.59 2.57
C THR A 105 -10.83 -21.69 2.12
N GLU A 106 -10.60 -21.86 0.82
CA GLU A 106 -9.59 -22.82 0.36
C GLU A 106 -8.18 -22.42 0.82
N TRP A 107 -7.86 -21.12 0.78
CA TRP A 107 -6.51 -20.62 1.02
C TRP A 107 -6.32 -19.85 2.33
N LEU A 108 -7.40 -19.34 2.93
CA LEU A 108 -7.32 -18.40 4.05
C LEU A 108 -8.30 -18.75 5.16
N VAL A 109 -8.06 -18.19 6.34
CA VAL A 109 -9.05 -18.09 7.42
C VAL A 109 -9.42 -16.63 7.62
N ILE A 110 -10.67 -16.27 7.33
CA ILE A 110 -11.19 -14.91 7.55
C ILE A 110 -11.77 -14.83 8.95
N ARG A 111 -11.35 -13.83 9.73
CA ARG A 111 -11.76 -13.61 11.12
C ARG A 111 -12.33 -12.22 11.27
N GLY A 112 -13.56 -12.11 11.76
CA GLY A 112 -14.22 -10.84 12.02
C GLY A 112 -14.11 -10.39 13.46
N PHE A 113 -13.79 -9.11 13.66
CA PHE A 113 -13.72 -8.47 14.98
C PHE A 113 -14.56 -7.19 15.00
N ASP A 114 -15.56 -7.17 15.87
CA ASP A 114 -16.65 -6.19 15.89
C ASP A 114 -17.39 -6.14 14.54
N ARG A 115 -17.60 -7.32 13.94
CA ARG A 115 -18.19 -7.52 12.61
C ARG A 115 -19.13 -8.73 12.62
N ASP A 116 -20.16 -8.68 11.80
CA ASP A 116 -21.03 -9.81 11.50
C ASP A 116 -20.60 -10.51 10.20
N GLU A 117 -20.64 -11.85 10.16
CA GLU A 117 -20.29 -12.64 8.97
C GLU A 117 -21.10 -12.22 7.72
N GLN A 118 -22.37 -11.82 7.95
CA GLN A 118 -23.29 -11.37 6.89
C GLN A 118 -22.89 -10.03 6.25
N GLU A 119 -21.94 -9.29 6.82
CA GLU A 119 -21.38 -8.09 6.21
C GLU A 119 -20.39 -8.42 5.07
N ILE A 120 -19.89 -9.66 4.98
CA ILE A 120 -19.05 -10.09 3.86
C ILE A 120 -19.90 -10.14 2.59
N CYS A 121 -19.48 -9.46 1.53
CA CYS A 121 -20.18 -9.55 0.26
C CYS A 121 -20.06 -10.95 -0.36
N GLY A 122 -21.11 -11.37 -1.06
CA GLY A 122 -21.32 -12.78 -1.43
C GLY A 122 -20.22 -13.39 -2.29
N GLY A 123 -19.50 -12.58 -3.08
CA GLY A 123 -18.38 -13.01 -3.92
C GLY A 123 -16.99 -12.84 -3.31
N THR A 124 -16.88 -12.27 -2.11
CA THR A 124 -15.59 -11.97 -1.49
C THR A 124 -14.75 -13.22 -1.18
N PRO A 125 -15.31 -14.33 -0.65
CA PRO A 125 -14.52 -15.55 -0.43
C PRO A 125 -13.95 -16.14 -1.72
N GLU A 126 -14.77 -16.26 -2.78
CA GLU A 126 -14.32 -16.76 -4.09
C GLU A 126 -13.28 -15.83 -4.71
N TRP A 127 -13.42 -14.51 -4.51
CA TRP A 127 -12.42 -13.54 -4.95
C TRP A 127 -11.07 -13.75 -4.27
N LEU A 128 -11.06 -13.89 -2.94
CA LEU A 128 -9.83 -14.12 -2.18
C LEU A 128 -9.15 -15.42 -2.60
N ASP A 129 -9.90 -16.52 -2.73
CA ASP A 129 -9.36 -17.81 -3.17
C ASP A 129 -8.81 -17.74 -4.59
N GLY A 130 -9.54 -17.12 -5.52
CA GLY A 130 -9.09 -16.93 -6.89
C GLY A 130 -7.85 -16.05 -6.99
N TYR A 131 -7.77 -15.00 -6.17
CA TYR A 131 -6.62 -14.10 -6.08
C TYR A 131 -5.37 -14.83 -5.57
N VAL A 132 -5.50 -15.60 -4.49
CA VAL A 132 -4.39 -16.43 -3.99
C VAL A 132 -3.98 -17.48 -5.04
N ALA A 133 -4.95 -18.15 -5.66
CA ALA A 133 -4.67 -19.17 -6.67
C ALA A 133 -3.91 -18.62 -7.89
N ALA A 134 -4.20 -17.39 -8.32
CA ALA A 134 -3.48 -16.72 -9.41
C ALA A 134 -1.99 -16.47 -9.09
N LEU A 135 -1.64 -16.40 -7.79
CA LEU A 135 -0.27 -16.20 -7.31
C LEU A 135 0.38 -17.50 -6.82
N ALA A 136 -0.41 -18.54 -6.55
CA ALA A 136 0.09 -19.82 -6.07
C ALA A 136 0.99 -20.53 -7.10
N GLU A 137 0.63 -20.50 -8.39
CA GLU A 137 1.43 -21.12 -9.46
C GLU A 137 2.84 -20.52 -9.59
N PRO A 138 3.03 -19.19 -9.76
CA PRO A 138 4.37 -18.62 -9.89
C PRO A 138 5.21 -18.70 -8.62
N LEU A 139 4.60 -18.99 -7.46
CA LEU A 139 5.27 -19.20 -6.18
C LEU A 139 5.43 -20.68 -5.79
N ASP A 140 5.01 -21.62 -6.65
CA ASP A 140 5.00 -23.07 -6.40
C ASP A 140 4.30 -23.45 -5.07
N LEU A 141 3.20 -22.75 -4.75
CA LEU A 141 2.42 -23.00 -3.54
C LEU A 141 1.46 -24.19 -3.75
N ALA A 142 1.56 -25.17 -2.86
CA ALA A 142 0.58 -26.24 -2.80
C ALA A 142 -0.75 -25.73 -2.20
N PRO A 143 -1.91 -26.26 -2.65
CA PRO A 143 -3.20 -25.95 -2.04
C PRO A 143 -3.21 -26.26 -0.54
N ALA A 144 -3.24 -25.20 0.27
CA ALA A 144 -3.27 -25.24 1.72
C ALA A 144 -3.71 -23.88 2.26
N THR A 145 -4.13 -23.84 3.52
CA THR A 145 -4.30 -22.57 4.24
C THR A 145 -2.93 -21.91 4.41
N ILE A 146 -2.72 -20.79 3.71
CA ILE A 146 -1.44 -20.07 3.72
C ILE A 146 -1.38 -18.99 4.80
N GLY A 147 -2.53 -18.52 5.27
CA GLY A 147 -2.60 -17.41 6.22
C GLY A 147 -4.00 -17.13 6.75
N ALA A 148 -4.10 -16.06 7.53
CA ALA A 148 -5.35 -15.54 8.03
C ALA A 148 -5.59 -14.08 7.58
N TYR A 149 -6.85 -13.67 7.61
CA TYR A 149 -7.29 -12.32 7.34
C TYR A 149 -8.15 -11.83 8.50
N HIS A 150 -7.60 -10.95 9.32
CA HIS A 150 -8.29 -10.34 10.47
C HIS A 150 -8.93 -9.02 10.02
N TRP A 151 -10.26 -9.02 9.94
CA TRP A 151 -11.05 -7.90 9.48
C TRP A 151 -11.76 -7.22 10.65
N TYR A 152 -11.46 -5.93 10.85
CA TYR A 152 -11.93 -5.15 11.99
C TYR A 152 -13.03 -4.15 11.58
N SER A 153 -13.89 -3.79 12.53
CA SER A 153 -14.67 -2.56 12.42
C SER A 153 -13.76 -1.33 12.38
N PRO A 154 -14.19 -0.23 11.73
CA PRO A 154 -13.43 1.02 11.74
C PRO A 154 -13.18 1.53 13.16
N GLU A 155 -14.18 1.41 14.04
CA GLU A 155 -14.11 1.86 15.43
C GLU A 155 -13.10 1.05 16.24
N LEU A 156 -13.13 -0.28 16.11
CA LEU A 156 -12.20 -1.16 16.83
C LEU A 156 -10.76 -1.00 16.32
N TRP A 157 -10.59 -0.81 15.00
CA TRP A 157 -9.28 -0.53 14.43
C TRP A 157 -8.63 0.71 15.02
N ASP A 158 -9.39 1.81 15.08
CA ASP A 158 -8.91 3.08 15.61
C ASP A 158 -8.65 3.01 17.13
N GLU A 159 -9.43 2.21 17.87
CA GLU A 159 -9.23 1.95 19.30
C GLU A 159 -7.92 1.17 19.56
N GLN A 160 -7.66 0.10 18.80
CA GLN A 160 -6.54 -0.80 19.06
C GLN A 160 -5.21 -0.29 18.49
N GLY A 161 -5.24 0.49 17.40
CA GLY A 161 -4.02 1.00 16.77
C GLY A 161 -3.07 -0.10 16.29
N ILE A 162 -3.63 -1.24 15.85
CA ILE A 162 -2.89 -2.48 15.48
C ILE A 162 -1.73 -2.17 14.54
N CYS A 163 -2.00 -1.40 13.49
CA CYS A 163 -1.02 -0.98 12.49
C CYS A 163 -0.66 0.52 12.59
N GLY A 164 -0.79 1.11 13.77
CA GLY A 164 -0.52 2.53 14.00
C GLY A 164 -1.48 3.45 13.26
N GLN A 165 -1.05 4.02 12.12
CA GLN A 165 -1.86 4.92 11.28
C GLN A 165 -2.21 4.30 9.92
N ALA A 166 -1.69 3.11 9.61
CA ALA A 166 -2.03 2.41 8.39
C ALA A 166 -3.46 1.85 8.48
N ASN A 167 -4.09 1.62 7.33
CA ASN A 167 -5.43 0.99 7.23
C ASN A 167 -5.35 -0.54 7.20
N ALA A 168 -4.15 -1.07 6.99
CA ALA A 168 -3.85 -2.49 7.01
C ALA A 168 -2.36 -2.72 7.30
N CYS A 169 -1.99 -3.94 7.70
CA CYS A 169 -0.61 -4.43 7.78
C CYS A 169 -0.57 -5.96 7.86
N VAL A 170 0.59 -6.57 7.57
CA VAL A 170 0.83 -8.00 7.80
C VAL A 170 1.78 -8.26 8.98
N HIS A 171 1.37 -9.19 9.84
CA HIS A 171 2.21 -9.74 10.91
C HIS A 171 1.99 -11.25 11.06
N VAL A 172 2.99 -11.94 11.61
CA VAL A 172 2.82 -13.32 12.07
C VAL A 172 2.02 -13.31 13.38
N ASN A 173 0.88 -13.99 13.38
CA ASN A 173 0.07 -14.21 14.58
C ASN A 173 -0.14 -15.71 14.79
N ASP A 174 0.21 -16.21 15.98
CA ASP A 174 0.15 -17.63 16.33
C ASP A 174 0.87 -18.57 15.33
N GLY A 175 1.97 -18.08 14.74
CA GLY A 175 2.77 -18.82 13.75
C GLY A 175 2.18 -18.85 12.34
N MET A 176 1.17 -18.00 12.05
CA MET A 176 0.53 -17.87 10.74
C MET A 176 0.63 -16.43 10.23
N GLU A 177 1.00 -16.26 8.96
CA GLU A 177 0.96 -14.95 8.30
C GLU A 177 -0.48 -14.42 8.31
N THR A 178 -0.66 -13.21 8.82
CA THR A 178 -1.98 -12.63 9.04
C THR A 178 -2.02 -11.21 8.51
N ALA A 179 -2.94 -10.95 7.59
CA ALA A 179 -3.34 -9.60 7.20
C ALA A 179 -4.30 -9.04 8.24
N PHE A 180 -3.98 -7.89 8.80
CA PHE A 180 -4.86 -7.11 9.66
C PHE A 180 -5.36 -5.94 8.83
N ALA A 181 -6.68 -5.77 8.70
CA ALA A 181 -7.23 -4.70 7.87
C ALA A 181 -8.59 -4.20 8.36
N ARG A 182 -8.89 -2.93 8.05
CA ARG A 182 -10.25 -2.34 8.17
C ARG A 182 -11.18 -2.74 7.02
N GLU A 183 -10.60 -3.18 5.93
CA GLU A 183 -11.24 -3.39 4.63
C GLU A 183 -11.11 -4.87 4.24
N LEU A 184 -12.06 -5.38 3.46
CA LEU A 184 -12.06 -6.76 2.98
C LEU A 184 -12.59 -6.80 1.53
N PRO A 185 -11.80 -7.24 0.53
CA PRO A 185 -10.38 -7.57 0.60
C PRO A 185 -9.49 -6.30 0.63
N HIS A 186 -8.27 -6.45 1.13
CA HIS A 186 -7.17 -5.49 1.00
C HIS A 186 -6.00 -6.22 0.32
N GLU A 187 -6.06 -6.30 -1.02
CA GLU A 187 -5.20 -7.17 -1.82
C GLU A 187 -3.70 -6.87 -1.64
N HIS A 188 -3.34 -5.62 -1.31
CA HIS A 188 -1.96 -5.26 -0.98
C HIS A 188 -1.42 -6.11 0.19
N GLU A 189 -2.14 -6.20 1.32
CA GLU A 189 -1.67 -7.00 2.45
C GLU A 189 -1.81 -8.49 2.17
N LEU A 190 -2.79 -8.88 1.36
CA LEU A 190 -2.91 -10.27 0.95
C LEU A 190 -1.67 -10.74 0.16
N ASN A 191 -1.08 -9.89 -0.68
CA ASN A 191 0.21 -10.20 -1.33
C ASN A 191 1.32 -10.46 -0.33
N HIS A 192 1.41 -9.62 0.72
CA HIS A 192 2.39 -9.85 1.78
C HIS A 192 2.14 -11.19 2.49
N VAL A 193 0.88 -11.56 2.78
CA VAL A 193 0.56 -12.89 3.34
C VAL A 193 1.01 -14.03 2.41
N ILE A 194 0.67 -13.95 1.12
CA ILE A 194 1.00 -14.98 0.12
C ILE A 194 2.52 -15.11 -0.03
N PHE A 195 3.22 -13.99 -0.18
CA PHE A 195 4.66 -14.00 -0.39
C PHE A 195 5.42 -14.43 0.87
N ASN A 196 5.05 -13.91 2.05
CA ASN A 196 5.72 -14.26 3.31
C ASN A 196 5.48 -15.73 3.70
N HIS A 197 4.39 -16.34 3.24
CA HIS A 197 4.19 -17.78 3.38
C HIS A 197 5.23 -18.59 2.58
N ALA A 198 5.57 -18.12 1.38
CA ALA A 198 6.53 -18.79 0.49
C ALA A 198 7.99 -18.50 0.88
N HIS A 199 8.28 -17.25 1.28
CA HIS A 199 9.63 -16.69 1.35
C HIS A 199 9.78 -15.69 2.50
N GLU A 200 11.03 -15.37 2.87
CA GLU A 200 11.27 -14.22 3.76
C GLU A 200 10.94 -12.91 3.01
N PRO A 201 10.42 -11.87 3.69
CA PRO A 201 10.17 -10.57 3.07
C PRO A 201 11.45 -10.03 2.41
N CYS A 202 11.34 -9.49 1.19
CA CYS A 202 12.47 -8.96 0.46
C CYS A 202 12.74 -7.47 0.73
N VAL A 203 13.68 -6.86 0.02
CA VAL A 203 13.93 -5.41 0.09
C VAL A 203 12.64 -4.63 -0.19
N ALA A 204 12.41 -3.54 0.57
CA ALA A 204 11.14 -2.84 0.60
C ALA A 204 10.66 -2.39 -0.80
N VAL A 205 11.58 -1.94 -1.67
CA VAL A 205 11.23 -1.54 -3.05
C VAL A 205 10.58 -2.67 -3.86
N LEU A 206 10.99 -3.93 -3.64
CA LEU A 206 10.39 -5.09 -4.30
C LEU A 206 9.18 -5.60 -3.53
N SER A 207 9.25 -5.68 -2.20
CA SER A 207 8.15 -6.16 -1.36
C SER A 207 6.90 -5.30 -1.54
N GLU A 208 7.02 -3.98 -1.34
CA GLU A 208 5.91 -3.05 -1.49
C GLU A 208 5.54 -2.81 -2.96
N GLY A 209 6.54 -2.83 -3.85
CA GLY A 209 6.33 -2.69 -5.28
C GLY A 209 5.52 -3.84 -5.88
N LEU A 210 5.79 -5.09 -5.48
CA LEU A 210 5.03 -6.27 -5.89
C LEU A 210 3.62 -6.26 -5.28
N ALA A 211 3.48 -5.93 -4.00
CA ALA A 211 2.18 -5.82 -3.34
C ALA A 211 1.26 -4.80 -4.02
N GLU A 212 1.81 -3.65 -4.41
CA GLU A 212 1.07 -2.63 -5.19
C GLU A 212 0.89 -3.00 -6.67
N TYR A 213 1.86 -3.69 -7.29
CA TYR A 213 1.77 -4.13 -8.69
C TYR A 213 0.66 -5.15 -8.89
N MET A 214 0.55 -6.08 -7.96
CA MET A 214 -0.44 -7.15 -7.98
C MET A 214 -1.79 -6.71 -7.42
N ARG A 215 -1.84 -5.59 -6.69
CA ARG A 215 -3.08 -5.06 -6.10
C ARG A 215 -4.22 -5.05 -7.12
N GLY A 216 -5.35 -5.63 -6.71
CA GLY A 216 -6.52 -5.80 -7.58
C GLY A 216 -7.32 -4.51 -7.78
N THR A 217 -8.52 -4.45 -7.22
CA THR A 217 -9.58 -3.52 -7.66
C THR A 217 -9.53 -2.15 -7.01
N TRP A 218 -9.03 -2.03 -5.79
CA TRP A 218 -8.99 -0.76 -5.08
C TRP A 218 -7.81 0.07 -5.56
N PRO A 219 -8.01 1.29 -6.09
CA PRO A 219 -6.90 2.17 -6.38
C PRO A 219 -6.25 2.56 -5.04
N SER A 220 -4.94 2.70 -5.06
CA SER A 220 -4.19 3.33 -3.99
C SER A 220 -4.68 4.77 -3.77
N ALA A 221 -4.50 5.26 -2.54
CA ALA A 221 -4.80 6.66 -2.24
C ALA A 221 -4.03 7.56 -3.22
N ALA A 222 -4.68 8.61 -3.74
CA ALA A 222 -4.12 9.48 -4.77
C ALA A 222 -2.67 9.87 -4.49
N GLY A 223 -1.75 9.37 -5.30
CA GLY A 223 -0.35 9.76 -5.30
C GLY A 223 0.20 9.79 -6.71
N SER A 224 1.34 10.46 -6.86
CA SER A 224 1.99 10.64 -8.15
C SER A 224 3.38 10.04 -8.08
N ILE A 225 3.75 9.31 -9.11
CA ILE A 225 5.13 8.82 -9.28
C ILE A 225 6.13 10.00 -9.30
N GLU A 226 5.70 11.20 -9.67
CA GLU A 226 6.56 12.40 -9.79
C GLU A 226 7.11 12.89 -8.44
N GLN A 227 6.58 12.42 -7.32
CA GLN A 227 6.97 12.91 -5.98
C GLN A 227 8.26 12.26 -5.45
N SER A 228 8.59 11.04 -5.88
CA SER A 228 9.79 10.31 -5.45
C SER A 228 10.62 9.86 -6.66
N SER A 229 11.94 10.03 -6.62
CA SER A 229 12.87 9.42 -7.59
C SER A 229 13.06 7.94 -7.26
N ILE A 230 13.37 7.09 -8.26
CA ILE A 230 13.63 5.67 -7.99
C ILE A 230 14.92 5.49 -7.17
N GLU A 231 15.89 6.37 -7.34
CA GLU A 231 17.15 6.37 -6.59
C GLU A 231 16.90 6.60 -5.10
N ASP A 232 16.00 7.53 -4.75
CA ASP A 232 15.60 7.78 -3.36
C ASP A 232 14.87 6.57 -2.77
N VAL A 233 13.94 5.97 -3.52
CA VAL A 233 13.18 4.78 -3.07
C VAL A 233 14.13 3.59 -2.83
N LEU A 234 15.10 3.36 -3.71
CA LEU A 234 16.11 2.33 -3.54
C LEU A 234 16.99 2.61 -2.31
N ALA A 235 17.41 3.86 -2.11
CA ALA A 235 18.20 4.23 -0.93
C ALA A 235 17.43 3.97 0.37
N VAL A 236 16.17 4.42 0.47
CA VAL A 236 15.28 4.13 1.60
C VAL A 236 15.14 2.63 1.84
N SER A 237 14.94 1.86 0.76
CA SER A 237 14.80 0.41 0.81
C SER A 237 16.05 -0.29 1.36
N PHE A 238 17.26 0.13 0.95
CA PHE A 238 18.52 -0.46 1.43
C PHE A 238 18.91 0.02 2.83
N ASP A 239 18.54 1.25 3.22
CA ASP A 239 18.79 1.79 4.56
C ASP A 239 17.83 1.21 5.62
N GLY A 240 16.84 0.41 5.20
CA GLY A 240 15.84 -0.18 6.08
C GLY A 240 14.88 0.85 6.68
N VAL A 241 14.73 2.00 6.01
CA VAL A 241 13.83 3.07 6.42
C VAL A 241 12.41 2.76 5.89
N ILE A 242 11.40 3.19 6.63
CA ILE A 242 9.99 3.03 6.24
C ILE A 242 9.70 3.91 5.02
N MET A 243 9.14 3.30 3.98
CA MET A 243 8.67 4.00 2.77
C MET A 243 7.49 4.92 3.10
N VAL A 244 7.45 6.09 2.49
CA VAL A 244 6.28 6.98 2.53
C VAL A 244 5.35 6.70 1.35
N SER A 245 4.10 7.19 1.38
CA SER A 245 3.10 6.87 0.35
C SER A 245 3.56 7.12 -1.09
N SER A 246 4.30 8.20 -1.37
CA SER A 246 4.84 8.49 -2.71
C SER A 246 5.83 7.44 -3.19
N ASP A 247 6.55 6.78 -2.28
CA ASP A 247 7.53 5.76 -2.59
C ASP A 247 6.86 4.48 -3.10
N TYR A 248 5.67 4.14 -2.60
CA TYR A 248 4.89 2.97 -3.03
C TYR A 248 4.54 3.04 -4.51
N HIS A 249 4.04 4.20 -4.99
CA HIS A 249 3.71 4.37 -6.41
C HIS A 249 4.94 4.24 -7.30
N ARG A 250 6.08 4.80 -6.86
CA ARG A 250 7.33 4.71 -7.61
C ARG A 250 7.90 3.28 -7.59
N ALA A 251 7.78 2.57 -6.48
CA ALA A 251 8.17 1.16 -6.35
C ALA A 251 7.32 0.25 -7.25
N ARG A 252 6.00 0.42 -7.24
CA ARG A 252 5.07 -0.27 -8.15
C ARG A 252 5.45 -0.07 -9.61
N HIS A 253 5.66 1.18 -10.03
CA HIS A 253 6.02 1.50 -11.40
C HIS A 253 7.37 0.87 -11.79
N PHE A 254 8.33 0.83 -10.87
CA PHE A 254 9.61 0.15 -11.09
C PHE A 254 9.45 -1.37 -11.20
N VAL A 255 8.64 -2.00 -10.34
CA VAL A 255 8.32 -3.43 -10.43
C VAL A 255 7.57 -3.74 -11.73
N SER A 256 6.64 -2.88 -12.16
CA SER A 256 5.94 -3.00 -13.45
C SER A 256 6.92 -3.04 -14.62
N PHE A 257 7.93 -2.16 -14.61
CA PHE A 257 9.05 -2.20 -15.56
C PHE A 257 9.83 -3.51 -15.51
N LEU A 258 10.20 -3.97 -14.30
CA LEU A 258 10.95 -5.21 -14.16
C LEU A 258 10.16 -6.41 -14.69
N VAL A 259 8.86 -6.50 -14.38
CA VAL A 259 8.00 -7.57 -14.85
C VAL A 259 7.79 -7.50 -16.37
N PHE A 260 7.68 -6.28 -16.93
CA PHE A 260 7.57 -6.10 -18.38
C PHE A 260 8.82 -6.59 -19.13
N GLU A 261 10.01 -6.20 -18.66
CA GLU A 261 11.28 -6.55 -19.34
C GLU A 261 11.73 -7.99 -19.09
N PHE A 262 11.52 -8.50 -17.87
CA PHE A 262 12.14 -9.75 -17.41
C PHE A 262 11.13 -10.85 -17.05
N GLY A 263 9.83 -10.54 -16.98
CA GLY A 263 8.80 -11.48 -16.58
C GLY A 263 8.63 -11.60 -15.07
N LEU A 264 7.44 -12.04 -14.63
CA LEU A 264 7.08 -12.06 -13.22
C LEU A 264 7.92 -13.05 -12.38
N GLU A 265 8.17 -14.25 -12.91
CA GLU A 265 8.92 -15.30 -12.22
C GLU A 265 10.34 -14.86 -11.84
N GLU A 266 11.02 -14.12 -12.73
CA GLU A 266 12.36 -13.62 -12.47
C GLU A 266 12.38 -12.51 -11.42
N VAL A 267 11.34 -11.67 -11.39
CA VAL A 267 11.18 -10.62 -10.36
C VAL A 267 10.88 -11.23 -8.99
N LEU A 268 10.03 -12.26 -8.94
CA LEU A 268 9.77 -13.02 -7.71
C LEU A 268 11.06 -13.69 -7.20
N THR A 269 11.85 -14.27 -8.12
CA THR A 269 13.15 -14.87 -7.78
C THR A 269 14.14 -13.83 -7.26
N LEU A 270 14.20 -12.65 -7.90
CA LEU A 270 15.02 -11.53 -7.43
C LEU A 270 14.61 -11.09 -6.02
N CYS A 271 13.31 -10.98 -5.75
CA CYS A 271 12.79 -10.66 -4.41
C CYS A 271 13.21 -11.75 -3.40
N ALA A 272 13.03 -13.03 -3.70
CA ALA A 272 13.47 -14.13 -2.82
C ALA A 272 15.00 -14.14 -2.56
N MET A 273 15.82 -13.67 -3.51
CA MET A 273 17.27 -13.55 -3.37
C MET A 273 17.75 -12.29 -2.65
N THR A 274 16.85 -11.33 -2.39
CA THR A 274 17.16 -10.04 -1.78
C THR A 274 16.35 -9.85 -0.49
N PRO A 275 16.57 -10.67 0.56
CA PRO A 275 15.81 -10.57 1.80
C PRO A 275 15.92 -9.17 2.42
N LYS A 276 14.95 -8.81 3.26
CA LYS A 276 14.89 -7.52 3.95
C LYS A 276 16.22 -7.21 4.66
N GLY A 277 16.74 -6.02 4.40
CA GLY A 277 18.05 -5.58 4.92
C GLY A 277 19.23 -5.90 4.00
N SER A 278 18.99 -6.50 2.82
CA SER A 278 20.01 -6.60 1.78
C SER A 278 20.52 -5.23 1.38
N THR A 279 21.83 -5.15 1.18
CA THR A 279 22.53 -3.96 0.71
C THR A 279 22.37 -3.77 -0.79
N ARG A 280 22.71 -2.57 -1.28
CA ARG A 280 22.79 -2.31 -2.73
C ARG A 280 23.65 -3.32 -3.48
N GLY A 281 24.78 -3.74 -2.90
CA GLY A 281 25.70 -4.69 -3.54
C GLY A 281 25.08 -6.09 -3.65
N GLU A 282 24.41 -6.55 -2.60
CA GLU A 282 23.70 -7.84 -2.62
C GLU A 282 22.53 -7.83 -3.61
N PHE A 283 21.82 -6.70 -3.73
CA PHE A 283 20.81 -6.53 -4.77
C PHE A 283 21.41 -6.60 -6.18
N ASP A 284 22.53 -5.91 -6.42
CA ASP A 284 23.21 -5.91 -7.73
C ASP A 284 23.69 -7.32 -8.11
N ASP A 285 24.30 -8.04 -7.18
CA ASP A 285 24.73 -9.43 -7.37
C ASP A 285 23.53 -10.36 -7.67
N ALA A 286 22.41 -10.19 -6.96
CA ALA A 286 21.19 -10.94 -7.20
C ALA A 286 20.59 -10.62 -8.59
N ALA A 287 20.50 -9.34 -8.97
CA ALA A 287 19.99 -8.93 -10.27
C ALA A 287 20.85 -9.47 -11.43
N LEU A 288 22.17 -9.42 -11.31
CA LEU A 288 23.09 -10.04 -12.27
C LEU A 288 22.88 -11.56 -12.39
N SER A 289 22.53 -12.22 -11.29
CA SER A 289 22.33 -13.67 -11.25
C SER A 289 20.96 -14.10 -11.81
N THR A 290 19.89 -13.33 -11.58
CA THR A 290 18.52 -13.72 -11.96
C THR A 290 18.16 -13.17 -13.34
N ILE A 291 18.20 -11.85 -13.49
CA ILE A 291 17.76 -11.14 -14.71
C ILE A 291 18.92 -10.77 -15.64
N GLY A 292 20.17 -11.06 -15.24
CA GLY A 292 21.35 -10.95 -16.09
C GLY A 292 21.92 -9.53 -16.24
N VAL A 293 21.38 -8.55 -15.52
CA VAL A 293 21.80 -7.14 -15.56
C VAL A 293 21.95 -6.56 -14.16
N GLY A 294 22.93 -5.67 -13.98
CA GLY A 294 23.14 -4.96 -12.72
C GLY A 294 22.21 -3.76 -12.55
N LEU A 295 22.12 -3.23 -11.33
CA LEU A 295 21.25 -2.13 -10.95
C LEU A 295 21.49 -0.85 -11.76
N ASP A 296 22.75 -0.52 -12.08
CA ASP A 296 23.05 0.68 -12.87
C ASP A 296 22.50 0.58 -14.30
N GLU A 297 22.51 -0.63 -14.89
CA GLU A 297 21.91 -0.89 -16.20
C GLU A 297 20.38 -0.90 -16.13
N LEU A 298 19.80 -1.48 -15.07
CA LEU A 298 18.36 -1.42 -14.81
C LEU A 298 17.85 0.02 -14.73
N LEU A 299 18.54 0.88 -13.97
CA LEU A 299 18.15 2.27 -13.81
C LEU A 299 18.24 3.05 -15.13
N ALA A 300 19.25 2.75 -15.97
CA ALA A 300 19.38 3.35 -17.29
C ALA A 300 18.23 2.95 -18.22
N SER A 301 17.84 1.67 -18.21
CA SER A 301 16.70 1.16 -18.99
C SER A 301 15.37 1.71 -18.47
N TYR A 302 15.16 1.70 -17.15
CA TYR A 302 13.98 2.23 -16.50
C TYR A 302 13.76 3.73 -16.80
N ALA A 303 14.82 4.52 -16.92
CA ALA A 303 14.71 5.93 -17.29
C ALA A 303 14.06 6.15 -18.68
N SER A 304 14.00 5.13 -19.52
CA SER A 304 13.33 5.15 -20.83
C SER A 304 11.95 4.48 -20.83
N TYR A 305 11.56 3.84 -19.73
CA TYR A 305 10.25 3.19 -19.58
C TYR A 305 9.13 4.26 -19.52
N PRO A 306 8.00 4.05 -20.24
CA PRO A 306 6.93 5.03 -20.29
C PRO A 306 6.34 5.29 -18.89
N ILE A 307 5.92 6.54 -18.68
CA ILE A 307 5.07 6.90 -17.54
C ILE A 307 3.64 6.55 -17.90
N CYS A 308 3.01 5.77 -17.04
CA CYS A 308 1.63 5.32 -17.19
C CYS A 308 0.82 5.60 -15.93
N SER A 309 -0.50 5.51 -16.06
CA SER A 309 -1.40 5.61 -14.93
C SER A 309 -1.28 4.40 -14.01
N GLU A 310 -1.79 4.54 -12.79
CA GLU A 310 -1.91 3.42 -11.85
C GLU A 310 -2.74 2.25 -12.39
N GLN A 311 -3.74 2.53 -13.22
CA GLN A 311 -4.54 1.47 -13.80
C GLN A 311 -3.70 0.65 -14.79
N GLU A 312 -2.71 1.24 -15.44
CA GLU A 312 -1.93 0.64 -16.51
C GLU A 312 -0.65 -0.06 -16.01
N ASP A 313 -0.08 0.37 -14.90
CA ASP A 313 1.13 -0.24 -14.34
C ASP A 313 0.85 -1.43 -13.40
N ARG A 314 -0.41 -1.81 -13.17
CA ARG A 314 -0.83 -2.98 -12.37
C ARG A 314 -1.10 -4.23 -13.20
N ALA A 315 -0.84 -5.40 -12.62
CA ALA A 315 -0.91 -6.71 -13.28
C ALA A 315 -2.33 -7.25 -13.51
N LYS A 316 -3.29 -6.90 -12.63
CA LYS A 316 -4.67 -7.41 -12.66
C LYS A 316 -4.75 -8.93 -12.84
N LEU A 317 -3.86 -9.67 -12.19
CA LEU A 317 -3.60 -11.09 -12.50
C LEU A 317 -4.87 -11.93 -12.41
N TRP A 318 -5.60 -11.80 -11.30
CA TRP A 318 -6.84 -12.55 -11.12
C TRP A 318 -7.91 -12.07 -12.09
N GLU A 319 -8.13 -10.76 -12.19
CA GLU A 319 -9.18 -10.18 -13.02
C GLU A 319 -9.04 -10.54 -14.49
N CYS A 320 -7.81 -10.54 -15.00
CA CYS A 320 -7.49 -10.83 -16.39
C CYS A 320 -7.34 -12.32 -16.70
N SER A 321 -7.12 -13.17 -15.69
CA SER A 321 -7.05 -14.64 -15.88
C SER A 321 -8.42 -15.30 -16.06
N ARG A 322 -9.50 -14.60 -15.72
CA ARG A 322 -10.87 -15.13 -15.80
C ARG A 322 -11.32 -15.27 -17.25
N GLU A 323 -12.20 -16.25 -17.50
CA GLU A 323 -12.82 -16.41 -18.82
C GLU A 323 -13.70 -15.18 -19.16
N PRO A 324 -13.60 -14.65 -20.40
CA PRO A 324 -14.48 -13.59 -20.87
C PRO A 324 -15.96 -13.97 -20.72
N VAL A 325 -16.72 -13.10 -20.07
CA VAL A 325 -18.18 -13.25 -19.98
C VAL A 325 -18.82 -12.97 -21.34
N VAL A 326 -18.19 -12.11 -22.14
CA VAL A 326 -18.63 -11.76 -23.49
C VAL A 326 -17.43 -11.46 -24.39
N ALA A 327 -17.59 -11.73 -25.68
CA ALA A 327 -16.69 -11.28 -26.74
C ALA A 327 -17.46 -10.40 -27.73
N LEU A 328 -16.97 -9.20 -28.01
CA LEU A 328 -17.65 -8.15 -28.79
C LEU A 328 -16.80 -7.70 -29.97
N GLY A 329 -17.39 -7.63 -31.15
CA GLY A 329 -16.86 -6.91 -32.30
C GLY A 329 -17.65 -5.65 -32.64
N PRO A 330 -17.27 -4.93 -33.72
CA PRO A 330 -18.04 -3.79 -34.22
C PRO A 330 -19.47 -4.20 -34.60
N GLY A 331 -20.46 -3.46 -34.10
CA GLY A 331 -21.89 -3.71 -34.28
C GLY A 331 -22.52 -4.67 -33.25
N ASP A 332 -21.73 -5.25 -32.35
CA ASP A 332 -22.24 -6.07 -31.24
C ASP A 332 -22.62 -5.19 -30.03
N GLU A 333 -23.62 -5.65 -29.28
CA GLU A 333 -24.09 -5.03 -28.04
C GLU A 333 -24.24 -6.12 -26.97
N TYR A 334 -23.83 -5.81 -25.74
CA TYR A 334 -24.09 -6.68 -24.59
C TYR A 334 -24.53 -5.88 -23.37
N LEU A 335 -25.53 -6.44 -22.68
CA LEU A 335 -26.16 -5.85 -21.52
C LEU A 335 -25.98 -6.76 -20.31
N PHE A 336 -25.23 -6.29 -19.31
CA PHE A 336 -25.20 -6.90 -17.99
C PHE A 336 -26.40 -6.41 -17.19
N GLU A 337 -27.25 -7.31 -16.72
CA GLU A 337 -28.29 -7.00 -15.73
C GLU A 337 -27.83 -7.50 -14.36
N ILE A 338 -27.42 -6.57 -13.50
CA ILE A 338 -26.81 -6.86 -12.20
C ILE A 338 -27.81 -6.51 -11.11
N ASP A 339 -28.18 -7.48 -10.28
CA ASP A 339 -28.85 -7.21 -9.01
C ASP A 339 -27.78 -6.73 -8.01
N ALA A 340 -27.49 -5.43 -8.07
CA ALA A 340 -26.39 -4.85 -7.34
C ALA A 340 -26.75 -4.72 -5.86
N SER A 341 -26.26 -5.67 -5.09
CA SER A 341 -26.25 -5.68 -3.64
C SER A 341 -25.01 -6.41 -3.15
N CYS A 342 -24.55 -6.12 -1.93
CA CYS A 342 -23.43 -6.86 -1.32
C CYS A 342 -23.73 -8.37 -1.21
N ALA A 343 -25.00 -8.78 -1.09
CA ALA A 343 -25.38 -10.21 -1.07
C ALA A 343 -25.26 -10.92 -2.42
N HIS A 344 -25.01 -10.20 -3.52
CA HIS A 344 -24.85 -10.81 -4.84
C HIS A 344 -23.60 -11.71 -4.86
N PRO A 345 -23.65 -12.91 -5.47
CA PRO A 345 -22.53 -13.86 -5.47
C PRO A 345 -21.26 -13.37 -6.18
N ASN A 346 -21.36 -12.29 -6.97
CA ASN A 346 -20.22 -11.66 -7.64
C ASN A 346 -19.82 -10.30 -7.02
N ALA A 347 -20.48 -9.88 -5.93
CA ALA A 347 -20.12 -8.65 -5.23
C ALA A 347 -18.94 -8.92 -4.30
N VAL A 348 -17.87 -8.13 -4.45
CA VAL A 348 -16.64 -8.25 -3.68
C VAL A 348 -16.51 -7.03 -2.77
N GLY A 349 -16.29 -7.26 -1.48
CA GLY A 349 -16.30 -6.23 -0.45
C GLY A 349 -16.65 -6.73 0.96
N PRO A 350 -16.73 -5.79 1.92
CA PRO A 350 -16.65 -4.35 1.73
C PRO A 350 -15.21 -3.79 1.75
N GLY A 351 -14.83 -3.04 0.71
CA GLY A 351 -13.64 -2.20 0.70
C GLY A 351 -13.97 -0.81 1.23
N GLY A 352 -13.87 -0.65 2.56
CA GLY A 352 -14.33 0.56 3.23
C GLY A 352 -15.85 0.71 3.11
N SER A 353 -16.30 1.81 2.51
CA SER A 353 -17.74 2.10 2.30
C SER A 353 -18.25 1.65 0.93
N ARG A 354 -17.57 0.71 0.27
CA ARG A 354 -17.84 0.33 -1.12
C ARG A 354 -17.77 -1.18 -1.31
N TYR A 355 -18.39 -1.65 -2.38
CA TYR A 355 -18.17 -2.97 -2.96
C TYR A 355 -18.03 -2.84 -4.47
N HIS A 356 -17.57 -3.89 -5.13
CA HIS A 356 -17.47 -3.87 -6.58
C HIS A 356 -17.88 -5.19 -7.23
N PHE A 357 -18.14 -5.11 -8.53
CA PHE A 357 -18.21 -6.24 -9.44
C PHE A 357 -17.06 -6.14 -10.43
N SER A 358 -16.51 -7.27 -10.85
CA SER A 358 -15.46 -7.35 -11.86
C SER A 358 -15.81 -8.42 -12.88
N TYR A 359 -15.76 -8.07 -14.16
CA TYR A 359 -16.05 -8.94 -15.30
C TYR A 359 -14.95 -8.87 -16.34
N GLN A 360 -14.66 -9.99 -16.98
CA GLN A 360 -13.72 -10.06 -18.11
C GLN A 360 -14.51 -9.91 -19.42
N VAL A 361 -14.06 -9.02 -20.30
CA VAL A 361 -14.67 -8.70 -21.59
C VAL A 361 -13.62 -8.79 -22.69
N ARG A 362 -13.91 -9.50 -23.78
CA ARG A 362 -13.02 -9.60 -24.94
C ARG A 362 -13.48 -8.70 -26.08
N ILE A 363 -12.59 -7.85 -26.57
CA ILE A 363 -12.77 -7.05 -27.78
C ILE A 363 -12.12 -7.79 -28.96
N LEU A 364 -12.94 -8.15 -29.96
CA LEU A 364 -12.54 -9.01 -31.08
C LEU A 364 -11.79 -8.25 -32.19
N ALA A 365 -11.99 -6.94 -32.30
CA ALA A 365 -11.33 -6.10 -33.29
C ALA A 365 -11.23 -4.65 -32.81
N ASP A 366 -10.15 -3.98 -33.22
CA ASP A 366 -9.98 -2.55 -33.04
C ASP A 366 -11.20 -1.78 -33.57
N GLY A 367 -11.70 -0.82 -32.80
CA GLY A 367 -12.91 -0.09 -33.17
C GLY A 367 -13.32 0.95 -32.14
N GLU A 368 -14.41 1.67 -32.45
CA GLU A 368 -15.04 2.57 -31.49
C GLU A 368 -16.01 1.76 -30.62
N TYR A 369 -15.87 1.85 -29.30
CA TYR A 369 -16.75 1.21 -28.33
C TYR A 369 -17.21 2.22 -27.29
N SER A 370 -18.43 2.06 -26.80
CA SER A 370 -18.95 2.80 -25.64
C SER A 370 -19.42 1.83 -24.58
N TRP A 371 -19.21 2.18 -23.33
CA TRP A 371 -19.78 1.49 -22.17
C TRP A 371 -20.48 2.47 -21.22
N GLY A 372 -21.45 2.01 -20.45
CA GLY A 372 -22.15 2.87 -19.50
C GLY A 372 -23.00 2.06 -18.55
N PHE A 373 -23.58 2.72 -17.55
CA PHE A 373 -24.53 2.04 -16.67
C PHE A 373 -25.75 2.89 -16.31
N VAL A 374 -26.87 2.21 -16.09
CA VAL A 374 -28.16 2.79 -15.73
C VAL A 374 -28.74 2.04 -14.54
N PRO A 375 -28.98 2.68 -13.39
CA PRO A 375 -29.65 2.04 -12.26
C PRO A 375 -31.18 2.02 -12.45
N GLU A 376 -31.87 0.98 -11.95
CA GLU A 376 -33.33 0.82 -12.04
C GLU A 376 -34.00 0.40 -10.71
N PRO A 377 -35.13 1.04 -10.31
CA PRO A 377 -35.79 2.21 -10.91
C PRO A 377 -35.26 3.57 -10.36
N PRO A 378 -35.09 4.60 -11.19
CA PRO A 378 -34.69 5.93 -10.72
C PRO A 378 -35.75 6.56 -9.78
N PRO A 379 -35.37 7.48 -8.87
CA PRO A 379 -34.02 8.03 -8.68
C PRO A 379 -33.19 7.23 -7.65
N PHE A 380 -31.92 6.98 -7.95
CA PHE A 380 -30.93 6.52 -6.96
C PHE A 380 -29.86 7.59 -6.76
N ASP A 381 -29.34 7.66 -5.55
CA ASP A 381 -28.07 8.32 -5.29
C ASP A 381 -26.96 7.38 -5.75
N LEU A 382 -26.21 7.83 -6.76
CA LEU A 382 -25.04 7.13 -7.30
C LEU A 382 -23.74 7.85 -6.94
N THR A 383 -23.78 8.77 -5.98
CA THR A 383 -22.59 9.47 -5.50
C THR A 383 -21.56 8.44 -5.04
N GLY A 384 -20.38 8.45 -5.68
CA GLY A 384 -19.31 7.49 -5.39
C GLY A 384 -19.36 6.18 -6.17
N ALA A 385 -20.34 6.00 -7.08
CA ALA A 385 -20.30 4.92 -8.05
C ALA A 385 -19.28 5.23 -9.16
N GLU A 386 -18.55 4.19 -9.59
CA GLU A 386 -17.53 4.28 -10.62
C GLU A 386 -17.66 3.11 -11.59
N LEU A 387 -17.49 3.36 -12.89
CA LEU A 387 -17.38 2.33 -13.91
C LEU A 387 -16.02 2.44 -14.58
N ARG A 388 -15.26 1.35 -14.55
CA ARG A 388 -13.92 1.27 -15.11
C ARG A 388 -13.87 0.22 -16.20
N LEU A 389 -13.20 0.55 -17.29
CA LEU A 389 -12.83 -0.40 -18.33
C LEU A 389 -11.32 -0.29 -18.50
N GLU A 390 -10.62 -1.37 -18.16
CA GLU A 390 -9.15 -1.38 -18.18
C GLU A 390 -8.65 -2.55 -19.01
N GLN A 391 -7.67 -2.31 -19.87
CA GLN A 391 -7.08 -3.38 -20.67
C GLN A 391 -6.27 -4.34 -19.81
N CYS A 392 -6.33 -5.64 -20.15
CA CYS A 392 -5.46 -6.69 -19.63
C CYS A 392 -4.12 -6.69 -20.37
N ALA A 393 -3.42 -5.56 -20.28
CA ALA A 393 -2.11 -5.35 -20.88
C ALA A 393 -1.23 -4.60 -19.88
N SER A 394 0.09 -4.71 -20.06
CA SER A 394 1.04 -3.98 -19.23
C SER A 394 1.21 -2.54 -19.72
N CYS A 395 1.74 -1.69 -18.85
CA CYS A 395 2.14 -0.33 -19.19
C CYS A 395 3.10 -0.26 -20.41
N GLY A 396 4.05 -1.20 -20.53
CA GLY A 396 4.96 -1.27 -21.67
C GLY A 396 4.29 -1.63 -23.00
N ASP A 397 3.14 -2.31 -22.97
CA ASP A 397 2.34 -2.63 -24.16
C ASP A 397 1.44 -1.47 -24.63
N GLY A 398 1.47 -0.34 -23.93
CA GLY A 398 0.58 0.79 -24.17
C GLY A 398 -0.85 0.49 -23.72
N ALA A 399 -1.01 -0.25 -22.61
CA ALA A 399 -2.31 -0.46 -21.98
C ALA A 399 -3.07 0.86 -21.82
N LEU A 400 -4.38 0.81 -22.06
CA LEU A 400 -5.27 1.95 -21.84
C LEU A 400 -6.19 1.66 -20.65
N GLY A 401 -6.16 2.55 -19.66
CA GLY A 401 -7.12 2.58 -18.57
C GLY A 401 -8.16 3.69 -18.76
N PHE A 402 -9.45 3.35 -18.67
CA PHE A 402 -10.51 4.34 -18.66
C PHE A 402 -11.32 4.25 -17.37
N THR A 403 -11.35 5.36 -16.63
CA THR A 403 -12.19 5.52 -15.44
C THR A 403 -13.15 6.66 -15.69
N ASP A 404 -14.44 6.36 -15.73
CA ASP A 404 -15.49 7.38 -15.73
C ASP A 404 -16.03 7.50 -14.30
N ALA A 405 -15.53 8.51 -13.57
CA ALA A 405 -16.10 8.92 -12.29
C ALA A 405 -17.37 9.75 -12.54
N TRP A 406 -18.41 9.50 -11.72
CA TRP A 406 -19.78 9.97 -11.89
C TRP A 406 -19.98 11.35 -12.56
N MET A 407 -20.70 11.36 -13.68
CA MET A 407 -21.47 12.50 -14.20
C MET A 407 -22.93 12.06 -14.35
N GLU A 408 -23.89 12.92 -13.99
CA GLU A 408 -25.33 12.72 -13.71
C GLU A 408 -26.19 11.81 -14.66
N LYS A 409 -25.64 11.26 -15.75
CA LYS A 409 -26.17 10.23 -16.66
C LYS A 409 -25.05 9.85 -17.64
N PHE A 410 -24.64 8.58 -17.80
CA PHE A 410 -23.64 8.25 -18.83
C PHE A 410 -23.83 6.91 -19.54
N ILE A 411 -24.03 7.01 -20.86
CA ILE A 411 -23.36 6.17 -21.85
C ILE A 411 -22.03 6.89 -22.13
N SER A 412 -20.89 6.20 -22.04
CA SER A 412 -19.62 6.83 -22.41
C SER A 412 -19.59 7.26 -23.86
N LEU A 413 -18.93 8.39 -24.12
CA LEU A 413 -18.64 8.76 -25.49
C LEU A 413 -17.82 7.62 -26.12
N PRO A 414 -18.10 7.24 -27.38
CA PRO A 414 -17.32 6.21 -28.06
C PRO A 414 -15.81 6.48 -27.93
N ARG A 415 -15.07 5.45 -27.54
CA ARG A 415 -13.61 5.44 -27.42
C ARG A 415 -13.04 4.41 -28.38
N LEU A 416 -11.88 4.69 -28.94
CA LEU A 416 -11.13 3.69 -29.68
C LEU A 416 -10.53 2.69 -28.71
N LEU A 417 -10.94 1.43 -28.80
CA LEU A 417 -10.34 0.30 -28.11
C LEU A 417 -9.60 -0.58 -29.11
N GLY A 418 -8.50 -1.16 -28.67
CA GLY A 418 -7.81 -2.21 -29.41
C GLY A 418 -8.46 -3.57 -29.17
N ALA A 419 -8.21 -4.54 -30.06
CA ALA A 419 -8.52 -5.92 -29.79
C ALA A 419 -7.74 -6.43 -28.58
N GLY A 420 -8.39 -7.22 -27.73
CA GLY A 420 -7.77 -7.76 -26.52
C GLY A 420 -8.77 -8.02 -25.41
N ASP A 421 -8.26 -8.44 -24.27
CA ASP A 421 -9.05 -8.68 -23.07
C ASP A 421 -9.04 -7.42 -22.18
N TYR A 422 -10.17 -7.18 -21.52
CA TYR A 422 -10.42 -6.02 -20.67
C TYR A 422 -11.14 -6.46 -19.39
N THR A 423 -10.89 -5.74 -18.30
CA THR A 423 -11.65 -5.84 -17.06
C THR A 423 -12.67 -4.71 -17.01
N LEU A 424 -13.94 -5.05 -16.89
CA LEU A 424 -15.04 -4.13 -16.61
C LEU A 424 -15.36 -4.19 -15.12
N GLN A 425 -15.12 -3.09 -14.40
CA GLN A 425 -15.37 -3.00 -12.97
C GLN A 425 -16.45 -1.98 -12.66
N LEU A 426 -17.47 -2.40 -11.92
CA LEU A 426 -18.52 -1.54 -11.39
C LEU A 426 -18.33 -1.42 -9.88
N VAL A 427 -17.93 -0.25 -9.39
CA VAL A 427 -17.76 0.05 -7.96
C VAL A 427 -18.99 0.83 -7.49
N LEU A 428 -19.57 0.42 -6.37
CA LEU A 428 -20.79 1.01 -5.82
C LEU A 428 -20.62 1.31 -4.32
N PRO A 429 -21.31 2.34 -3.79
CA PRO A 429 -21.44 2.54 -2.35
C PRO A 429 -22.08 1.34 -1.66
N LEU A 430 -21.66 1.01 -0.44
CA LEU A 430 -22.12 -0.18 0.29
C LEU A 430 -23.63 -0.21 0.54
N GLU A 431 -24.23 0.97 0.70
CA GLU A 431 -25.66 1.17 0.88
C GLU A 431 -26.47 1.01 -0.42
N PHE A 432 -25.82 0.92 -1.58
CA PHE A 432 -26.52 0.75 -2.85
C PHE A 432 -27.12 -0.65 -2.94
N ALA A 433 -28.44 -0.71 -3.13
CA ALA A 433 -29.18 -1.92 -3.43
C ALA A 433 -30.19 -1.65 -4.56
N GLY A 434 -30.05 -2.35 -5.68
CA GLY A 434 -30.97 -2.21 -6.82
C GLY A 434 -30.43 -2.83 -8.11
N MET A 435 -31.24 -2.79 -9.16
CA MET A 435 -30.79 -3.28 -10.46
C MET A 435 -29.87 -2.25 -11.11
N VAL A 436 -28.76 -2.71 -11.68
CA VAL A 436 -27.87 -1.92 -12.53
C VAL A 436 -27.75 -2.59 -13.88
N ARG A 437 -28.03 -1.85 -14.95
CA ARG A 437 -27.75 -2.27 -16.31
C ARG A 437 -26.42 -1.69 -16.74
N VAL A 438 -25.46 -2.53 -17.13
CA VAL A 438 -24.20 -2.08 -17.74
C VAL A 438 -24.22 -2.49 -19.20
N GLU A 439 -24.02 -1.53 -20.09
CA GLU A 439 -24.05 -1.75 -21.54
C GLU A 439 -22.64 -1.59 -22.11
N VAL A 440 -22.26 -2.44 -23.05
CA VAL A 440 -21.04 -2.29 -23.88
C VAL A 440 -21.43 -2.47 -25.35
N VAL A 441 -21.09 -1.49 -26.18
CA VAL A 441 -21.51 -1.39 -27.59
C VAL A 441 -20.29 -1.16 -28.47
N GLY A 442 -20.12 -1.96 -29.53
CA GLY A 442 -19.20 -1.67 -30.63
C GLY A 442 -19.91 -0.91 -31.76
N HIS A 443 -19.35 0.21 -32.21
CA HIS A 443 -19.93 1.10 -33.23
C HIS A 443 -19.52 0.78 -34.66
#